data_AF-A0A8D2NJ30-F1
#
_entry.id   AF-A0A8D2NJ30-F1
#
_cell.length_a   1.000
_cell.length_b   1.000
_cell.length_c   1.000
_cell.angle_alpha   90.00
_cell.angle_beta   90.00
_cell.angle_gamma   90.00
#
_symmetry.space_group_name_H-M   'P 1'
#
loop_
_entity.id
_entity.type
_entity.pdbx_description
1 polymer ?
#
loop_
_entity_poly.entity_id
_entity_poly.type
_entity_poly.pdbx_seq_one_letter_code
_entity_poly.pdbx_strand_id
1 'polypeptide(L)'
;MPRWNPPTHALTPFSTLLHRVTDQAFVTLATDDVYCQGALVLGQSLRNHKTSRKLAVLITPEVSNGMRSVLSSVFDEVIEVGVLDSTDSVHLALMQRPELGVTFTKLHCWTLTHYSKCVFMDADTLVLCNVDELFDREEFSAAPDSGWPDCFNSGVFVFQPSLKTYNLLLQFAAEHGSFDGGDQGLLNSFFSSWATGDIGKHLPFLYNLSSSSVYTYVPAFNHFGRDAKVVHFLGATKPWNYKYNLQTKRVMQDGTTSGSSHQLSFLALWWNIYSASILPLLEKLQKMEESESEECKHVFNGVEVTLKKVSPYVDSSLQKPELPEQTSEVNPTACSPEKLAFKANEVVHFVSELSIHFKPAKPTPEDERRKWEEGRMDYMGKDAFEHIKKKLDAFLH
;
A
#
# COMPACT_ATOMS: atom_id res chain seq x y z
N MET A 1 57.27 -3.91 54.03
CA MET A 1 56.34 -4.42 53.00
C MET A 1 55.55 -3.23 52.44
N PRO A 2 55.56 -2.97 51.12
CA PRO A 2 54.90 -1.80 50.54
C PRO A 2 53.40 -2.06 50.27
N ARG A 3 52.58 -1.03 50.47
CA ARG A 3 51.13 -1.02 50.20
C ARG A 3 50.85 -1.00 48.70
N TRP A 4 49.89 -1.81 48.28
CA TRP A 4 49.38 -1.89 46.90
C TRP A 4 48.22 -0.90 46.72
N ASN A 5 48.30 -0.03 45.71
CA ASN A 5 47.18 0.81 45.26
C ASN A 5 46.67 0.28 43.92
N PRO A 6 45.37 0.03 43.73
CA PRO A 6 44.83 -0.40 42.45
C PRO A 6 44.67 0.78 41.47
N PRO A 7 44.79 0.57 40.15
CA PRO A 7 44.64 1.63 39.16
C PRO A 7 43.18 1.95 38.89
N THR A 8 42.87 3.26 38.86
CA THR A 8 41.61 3.81 38.38
C THR A 8 41.53 3.70 36.86
N HIS A 9 40.75 2.76 36.34
CA HIS A 9 40.37 2.75 34.93
C HIS A 9 39.31 3.83 34.68
N ALA A 10 39.70 4.85 33.91
CA ALA A 10 38.77 5.80 33.32
C ALA A 10 37.85 5.06 32.34
N LEU A 11 36.55 5.08 32.60
CA LEU A 11 35.53 4.61 31.68
C LEU A 11 35.41 5.62 30.53
N THR A 12 35.99 5.29 29.38
CA THR A 12 35.63 5.93 28.11
C THR A 12 34.19 5.52 27.76
N PRO A 13 33.31 6.45 27.35
CA PRO A 13 31.97 6.10 26.93
C PRO A 13 32.07 5.39 25.58
N PHE A 14 31.84 4.07 25.57
CA PHE A 14 31.51 3.37 24.34
C PHE A 14 30.15 3.90 23.86
N SER A 15 30.20 4.91 22.99
CA SER A 15 29.12 5.13 22.03
C SER A 15 29.05 3.87 21.18
N THR A 16 28.12 2.98 21.48
CA THR A 16 27.71 1.91 20.56
C THR A 16 27.14 2.57 19.31
N LEU A 17 28.01 2.90 18.36
CA LEU A 17 27.62 3.14 16.99
C LEU A 17 27.00 1.82 16.51
N LEU A 18 25.67 1.74 16.50
CA LEU A 18 24.95 0.64 15.86
C LEU A 18 25.53 0.52 14.45
N HIS A 19 26.22 -0.59 14.19
CA HIS A 19 26.87 -0.81 12.91
C HIS A 19 25.77 -0.89 11.86
N ARG A 20 25.59 0.17 11.08
CA ARG A 20 24.65 0.17 9.96
C ARG A 20 25.12 -0.88 8.97
N VAL A 21 24.21 -1.78 8.59
CA VAL A 21 24.45 -2.74 7.52
C VAL A 21 24.14 -2.01 6.22
N THR A 22 25.15 -1.85 5.36
CA THR A 22 25.05 -0.98 4.18
C THR A 22 24.73 -1.73 2.90
N ASP A 23 24.93 -3.05 2.89
CA ASP A 23 24.67 -3.93 1.75
C ASP A 23 23.29 -4.61 1.84
N GLN A 24 22.42 -4.20 2.75
CA GLN A 24 21.06 -4.74 2.89
C GLN A 24 20.04 -3.60 2.97
N ALA A 25 18.90 -3.77 2.32
CA ALA A 25 17.87 -2.73 2.27
C ALA A 25 16.44 -3.26 2.36
N PHE A 26 15.56 -2.45 2.95
CA PHE A 26 14.13 -2.51 2.65
C PHE A 26 13.88 -1.75 1.35
N VAL A 27 13.11 -2.36 0.45
CA VAL A 27 12.80 -1.81 -0.88
C VAL A 27 11.29 -1.66 -1.01
N THR A 28 10.83 -0.53 -1.53
CA THR A 28 9.42 -0.31 -1.89
C THR A 28 9.30 0.32 -3.27
N LEU A 29 8.09 0.44 -3.79
CA LEU A 29 7.77 1.05 -5.10
C LEU A 29 6.67 2.08 -4.95
N ALA A 30 6.86 3.26 -5.54
CA ALA A 30 5.81 4.26 -5.72
C ALA A 30 5.72 4.69 -7.20
N THR A 31 4.58 4.43 -7.84
CA THR A 31 4.38 4.69 -9.28
C THR A 31 3.79 6.06 -9.60
N ASP A 32 3.37 6.80 -8.57
CA ASP A 32 2.81 8.15 -8.67
C ASP A 32 2.90 8.85 -7.29
N ASP A 33 2.54 10.13 -7.25
CA ASP A 33 2.55 10.94 -6.02
C ASP A 33 1.56 10.44 -4.96
N VAL A 34 0.50 9.71 -5.35
CA VAL A 34 -0.48 9.15 -4.40
C VAL A 34 0.15 7.99 -3.65
N TYR A 35 0.77 7.04 -4.35
CA TYR A 35 1.49 5.92 -3.74
C TYR A 35 2.73 6.36 -2.96
N CYS A 36 3.32 7.52 -3.30
CA CYS A 36 4.41 8.08 -2.50
C CYS A 36 3.98 8.36 -1.04
N GLN A 37 2.71 8.70 -0.79
CA GLN A 37 2.20 8.86 0.59
C GLN A 37 2.30 7.57 1.38
N GLY A 38 1.95 6.44 0.76
CA GLY A 38 2.12 5.10 1.33
C GLY A 38 3.59 4.78 1.60
N ALA A 39 4.44 4.94 0.59
CA ALA A 39 5.88 4.69 0.70
C ALA A 39 6.52 5.52 1.81
N LEU A 40 6.16 6.80 1.94
CA LEU A 40 6.65 7.67 3.01
C LEU A 40 6.25 7.18 4.41
N VAL A 41 4.99 6.75 4.60
CA VAL A 41 4.54 6.20 5.88
C VAL A 41 5.26 4.88 6.18
N LEU A 42 5.42 3.99 5.19
CA LEU A 42 6.20 2.76 5.33
C LEU A 42 7.64 3.06 5.74
N GLY A 43 8.34 3.90 4.98
CA GLY A 43 9.73 4.29 5.28
C GLY A 43 9.88 4.91 6.65
N GLN A 44 8.96 5.82 7.03
CA GLN A 44 8.97 6.43 8.35
C GLN A 44 8.68 5.42 9.47
N SER A 45 7.79 4.45 9.25
CA SER A 45 7.51 3.38 10.24
C SER A 45 8.75 2.52 10.50
N LEU A 46 9.50 2.16 9.45
CA LEU A 46 10.79 1.47 9.56
C LEU A 46 11.83 2.29 10.36
N ARG A 47 11.92 3.60 10.10
CA ARG A 47 12.80 4.51 10.88
C ARG A 47 12.38 4.61 12.35
N ASN A 48 11.08 4.72 12.64
CA ASN A 48 10.55 4.77 14.00
C ASN A 48 10.91 3.51 14.80
N HIS A 49 10.94 2.37 14.12
CA HIS A 49 11.35 1.08 14.69
C HIS A 49 12.85 0.77 14.54
N LYS A 50 13.65 1.81 14.25
CA LYS A 50 15.12 1.78 14.31
C LYS A 50 15.74 0.67 13.48
N THR A 51 15.23 0.43 12.26
CA THR A 51 15.93 -0.45 11.34
C THR A 51 17.39 -0.02 11.18
N SER A 52 18.27 -1.00 11.16
CA SER A 52 19.70 -0.81 10.93
C SER A 52 20.08 -0.95 9.45
N ARG A 53 19.10 -1.20 8.58
CA ARG A 53 19.26 -1.39 7.14
C ARG A 53 18.99 -0.10 6.37
N LYS A 54 19.39 -0.10 5.10
CA LYS A 54 19.08 0.98 4.15
C LYS A 54 17.61 0.96 3.75
N LEU A 55 17.08 2.12 3.39
CA LEU A 55 15.75 2.25 2.80
C LEU A 55 15.89 2.73 1.36
N ALA A 56 15.41 1.94 0.40
CA ALA A 56 15.37 2.30 -1.01
C ALA A 56 13.92 2.36 -1.51
N VAL A 57 13.62 3.32 -2.38
CA VAL A 57 12.34 3.42 -3.07
C VAL A 57 12.57 3.48 -4.56
N LEU A 58 11.93 2.57 -5.29
CA LEU A 58 11.80 2.64 -6.74
C LEU A 58 10.68 3.61 -7.09
N ILE A 59 10.90 4.46 -8.09
CA ILE A 59 9.90 5.40 -8.61
C ILE A 59 9.84 5.40 -10.13
N THR A 60 8.70 5.78 -10.66
CA THR A 60 8.51 6.03 -12.10
C THR A 60 8.79 7.50 -12.43
N PRO A 61 8.97 7.84 -13.73
CA PRO A 61 9.09 9.23 -14.19
C PRO A 61 7.92 10.13 -13.73
N GLU A 62 6.75 9.55 -13.53
CA GLU A 62 5.49 10.23 -13.20
C GLU A 62 5.46 10.84 -11.80
N VAL A 63 6.36 10.42 -10.92
CA VAL A 63 6.53 11.02 -9.59
C VAL A 63 7.13 12.40 -9.72
N SER A 64 6.48 13.40 -9.10
CA SER A 64 6.88 14.81 -9.21
C SER A 64 8.22 15.11 -8.52
N ASN A 65 8.90 16.16 -8.96
CA ASN A 65 10.16 16.61 -8.35
C ASN A 65 10.02 17.00 -6.87
N GLY A 66 8.88 17.60 -6.51
CA GLY A 66 8.55 17.89 -5.11
C GLY A 66 8.49 16.58 -4.32
N MET A 67 7.73 15.60 -4.79
CA MET A 67 7.59 14.32 -4.11
C MET A 67 8.92 13.55 -4.02
N ARG A 68 9.75 13.55 -5.07
CA ARG A 68 11.13 13.01 -5.05
C ARG A 68 11.98 13.63 -3.94
N SER A 69 11.85 14.93 -3.72
CA SER A 69 12.56 15.65 -2.67
C SER A 69 12.11 15.21 -1.27
N VAL A 70 10.81 14.98 -1.08
CA VAL A 70 10.29 14.45 0.20
C VAL A 70 10.65 12.98 0.40
N LEU A 71 10.59 12.14 -0.62
CA LEU A 71 11.10 10.76 -0.55
C LEU A 71 12.56 10.74 -0.09
N SER A 72 13.40 11.62 -0.63
CA SER A 72 14.82 11.75 -0.28
C SER A 72 15.06 12.18 1.18
N SER A 73 14.04 12.68 1.89
CA SER A 73 14.13 13.00 3.31
C SER A 73 13.90 11.80 4.24
N VAL A 74 13.29 10.72 3.72
CA VAL A 74 12.96 9.50 4.48
C VAL A 74 13.82 8.32 4.05
N PHE A 75 13.98 8.14 2.73
CA PHE A 75 14.72 7.05 2.10
C PHE A 75 16.20 7.39 1.97
N ASP A 76 17.06 6.38 2.09
CA ASP A 76 18.48 6.52 1.79
C ASP A 76 18.73 6.65 0.28
N GLU A 77 17.90 5.98 -0.53
CA GLU A 77 18.02 5.95 -2.00
C GLU A 77 16.65 6.10 -2.66
N VAL A 78 16.54 7.01 -3.62
CA VAL A 78 15.37 7.22 -4.48
C VAL A 78 15.79 6.92 -5.91
N ILE A 79 15.29 5.83 -6.47
CA ILE A 79 15.80 5.23 -7.70
C ILE A 79 14.70 5.31 -8.76
N GLU A 80 14.90 6.16 -9.75
CA GLU A 80 14.03 6.17 -10.92
C GLU A 80 14.27 4.92 -11.77
N VAL A 81 13.20 4.22 -12.09
CA VAL A 81 13.19 3.09 -13.01
C VAL A 81 12.33 3.46 -14.21
N GLY A 82 12.92 3.41 -15.40
CA GLY A 82 12.20 3.66 -16.64
C GLY A 82 11.13 2.59 -16.83
N VAL A 83 9.92 3.01 -17.23
CA VAL A 83 8.77 2.10 -17.35
C VAL A 83 9.03 1.01 -18.37
N LEU A 84 9.81 1.26 -19.44
CA LEU A 84 10.39 0.25 -20.32
C LEU A 84 11.32 0.98 -21.33
N ASP A 85 12.64 1.05 -21.12
CA ASP A 85 13.56 1.63 -22.12
C ASP A 85 13.90 0.57 -23.19
N SER A 86 13.30 0.78 -24.36
CA SER A 86 13.13 -0.21 -25.42
C SER A 86 14.37 -0.36 -26.32
N THR A 87 15.14 -1.43 -26.10
CA THR A 87 16.02 -2.01 -27.14
C THR A 87 16.04 -3.55 -27.17
N ASP A 88 15.50 -4.23 -26.16
CA ASP A 88 15.47 -5.70 -26.09
C ASP A 88 14.16 -6.30 -26.65
N SER A 89 14.29 -7.39 -27.40
CA SER A 89 13.21 -8.25 -27.86
C SER A 89 12.25 -8.69 -26.75
N VAL A 90 12.74 -8.93 -25.54
CA VAL A 90 11.92 -9.26 -24.37
C VAL A 90 11.04 -8.05 -24.00
N HIS A 91 11.60 -6.86 -23.99
CA HIS A 91 10.87 -5.61 -23.74
C HIS A 91 9.73 -5.37 -24.75
N LEU A 92 9.97 -5.69 -26.03
CA LEU A 92 8.95 -5.58 -27.08
C LEU A 92 7.81 -6.60 -26.91
N ALA A 93 8.13 -7.84 -26.51
CA ALA A 93 7.11 -8.84 -26.20
C ALA A 93 6.25 -8.40 -25.00
N LEU A 94 6.86 -7.72 -24.02
CA LEU A 94 6.17 -7.21 -22.84
C LEU A 94 5.35 -5.94 -23.12
N MET A 95 5.74 -5.10 -24.09
CA MET A 95 4.91 -3.98 -24.57
C MET A 95 3.57 -4.44 -25.14
N GLN A 96 3.44 -5.71 -25.56
CA GLN A 96 2.16 -6.28 -26.00
C GLN A 96 1.24 -6.66 -24.82
N ARG A 97 1.70 -6.50 -23.58
CA ARG A 97 1.00 -6.86 -22.33
C ARG A 97 0.91 -5.67 -21.37
N PRO A 98 0.15 -4.61 -21.71
CA PRO A 98 0.06 -3.38 -20.93
C PRO A 98 -0.48 -3.60 -19.50
N GLU A 99 -1.23 -4.68 -19.27
CA GLU A 99 -1.75 -5.06 -17.95
C GLU A 99 -0.64 -5.35 -16.92
N LEU A 100 0.56 -5.71 -17.37
CA LEU A 100 1.70 -6.04 -16.51
C LEU A 100 2.61 -4.83 -16.19
N GLY A 101 2.24 -3.61 -16.60
CA GLY A 101 3.11 -2.42 -16.46
C GLY A 101 3.64 -2.18 -15.04
N VAL A 102 2.76 -2.20 -14.03
CA VAL A 102 3.17 -2.03 -12.61
C VAL A 102 4.00 -3.21 -12.12
N THR A 103 3.63 -4.44 -12.54
CA THR A 103 4.38 -5.66 -12.24
C THR A 103 5.84 -5.54 -12.70
N PHE A 104 6.10 -5.05 -13.91
CA PHE A 104 7.47 -4.89 -14.42
C PHE A 104 8.28 -3.89 -13.63
N THR A 105 7.70 -2.74 -13.30
CA THR A 105 8.36 -1.72 -12.48
C THR A 105 8.80 -2.31 -11.14
N LYS A 106 7.98 -3.18 -10.53
CA LYS A 106 8.32 -3.89 -9.28
C LYS A 106 9.49 -4.86 -9.46
N LEU A 107 9.59 -5.57 -10.58
CA LEU A 107 10.71 -6.51 -10.84
C LEU A 107 12.08 -5.82 -10.88
N HIS A 108 12.14 -4.51 -11.15
CA HIS A 108 13.41 -3.77 -11.07
C HIS A 108 14.05 -3.82 -9.68
N CYS A 109 13.35 -4.22 -8.62
CA CYS A 109 13.99 -4.46 -7.33
C CYS A 109 15.14 -5.48 -7.40
N TRP A 110 15.09 -6.45 -8.33
CA TRP A 110 16.19 -7.40 -8.57
C TRP A 110 17.41 -6.78 -9.26
N THR A 111 17.34 -5.57 -9.81
CA THR A 111 18.50 -4.91 -10.45
C THR A 111 19.40 -4.18 -9.45
N LEU A 112 18.97 -4.07 -8.18
CA LEU A 112 19.68 -3.39 -7.08
C LEU A 112 20.88 -4.19 -6.55
N THR A 113 21.77 -4.59 -7.45
CA THR A 113 22.89 -5.52 -7.22
C THR A 113 24.02 -5.00 -6.32
N HIS A 114 23.94 -3.74 -5.90
CA HIS A 114 24.79 -3.20 -4.83
C HIS A 114 24.34 -3.65 -3.43
N TYR A 115 23.14 -4.22 -3.30
CA TYR A 115 22.68 -4.91 -2.10
C TYR A 115 22.83 -6.42 -2.23
N SER A 116 23.29 -7.07 -1.16
CA SER A 116 23.43 -8.52 -1.05
C SER A 116 22.09 -9.23 -0.75
N LYS A 117 21.16 -8.54 -0.09
CA LYS A 117 19.82 -9.04 0.24
C LYS A 117 18.87 -7.88 0.50
N CYS A 118 17.64 -8.03 0.06
CA CYS A 118 16.60 -7.03 0.25
C CYS A 118 15.33 -7.66 0.81
N VAL A 119 14.54 -6.85 1.50
CA VAL A 119 13.15 -7.14 1.85
C VAL A 119 12.28 -6.18 1.05
N PHE A 120 11.51 -6.70 0.11
CA PHE A 120 10.52 -5.90 -0.59
C PHE A 120 9.28 -5.74 0.28
N MET A 121 8.71 -4.54 0.29
CA MET A 121 7.46 -4.20 0.97
C MET A 121 6.62 -3.26 0.09
N ASP A 122 5.38 -3.64 -0.25
CA ASP A 122 4.48 -2.77 -0.99
C ASP A 122 4.19 -1.47 -0.21
N ALA A 123 3.96 -0.36 -0.91
CA ALA A 123 3.77 0.97 -0.32
C ALA A 123 2.49 1.10 0.54
N ASP A 124 1.58 0.14 0.45
CA ASP A 124 0.39 0.01 1.29
C ASP A 124 0.58 -0.98 2.44
N THR A 125 1.84 -1.19 2.87
CA THR A 125 2.18 -1.88 4.12
C THR A 125 2.56 -0.89 5.22
N LEU A 126 2.46 -1.33 6.47
CA LEU A 126 2.84 -0.57 7.67
C LEU A 126 3.58 -1.46 8.66
N VAL A 127 4.75 -1.00 9.10
CA VAL A 127 5.57 -1.70 10.10
C VAL A 127 5.19 -1.25 11.52
N LEU A 128 4.97 -2.22 12.40
CA LEU A 128 4.54 -2.02 13.79
C LEU A 128 5.65 -2.28 14.83
N CYS A 129 6.75 -2.92 14.42
CA CYS A 129 7.93 -3.18 15.24
C CYS A 129 9.17 -3.39 14.37
N ASN A 130 10.36 -3.56 14.95
CA ASN A 130 11.54 -3.88 14.16
C ASN A 130 11.37 -5.27 13.52
N VAL A 131 11.74 -5.39 12.24
CA VAL A 131 11.64 -6.62 11.45
C VAL A 131 12.97 -6.93 10.73
N ASP A 132 14.10 -6.47 11.26
CA ASP A 132 15.43 -6.70 10.67
C ASP A 132 15.80 -8.20 10.66
N GLU A 133 15.16 -9.04 11.48
CA GLU A 133 15.32 -10.50 11.44
C GLU A 133 14.81 -11.14 10.13
N LEU A 134 14.06 -10.41 9.30
CA LEU A 134 13.71 -10.89 7.96
C LEU A 134 14.95 -11.08 7.08
N PHE A 135 16.04 -10.35 7.34
CA PHE A 135 17.30 -10.51 6.60
C PHE A 135 18.05 -11.81 6.93
N ASP A 136 17.62 -12.57 7.94
CA ASP A 136 18.14 -13.92 8.21
C ASP A 136 17.57 -14.96 7.24
N ARG A 137 16.52 -14.62 6.48
CA ARG A 137 15.84 -15.51 5.53
C ARG A 137 16.53 -15.54 4.16
N GLU A 138 16.29 -16.60 3.39
CA GLU A 138 16.82 -16.77 2.03
C GLU A 138 15.81 -16.36 0.95
N GLU A 139 16.27 -16.20 -0.29
CA GLU A 139 15.37 -16.07 -1.44
C GLU A 139 14.71 -17.42 -1.77
N PHE A 140 13.42 -17.51 -2.08
CA PHE A 140 12.38 -16.49 -2.00
C PHE A 140 11.54 -16.78 -0.75
N SER A 141 11.55 -15.88 0.24
CA SER A 141 10.76 -16.05 1.46
C SER A 141 9.62 -15.05 1.52
N ALA A 142 8.39 -15.53 1.69
CA ALA A 142 7.19 -14.69 1.74
C ALA A 142 6.15 -15.31 2.69
N ALA A 143 5.13 -14.53 3.05
CA ALA A 143 4.02 -15.01 3.87
C ALA A 143 2.91 -15.62 3.00
N PRO A 144 2.12 -16.57 3.52
CA PRO A 144 0.97 -17.12 2.80
C PRO A 144 -0.06 -16.03 2.49
N ASP A 145 -0.69 -16.13 1.32
CA ASP A 145 -1.86 -15.35 0.98
C ASP A 145 -3.09 -15.83 1.76
N SER A 146 -3.94 -14.88 2.18
CA SER A 146 -5.13 -15.20 2.98
C SER A 146 -6.26 -15.83 2.18
N GLY A 147 -6.28 -15.65 0.86
CA GLY A 147 -7.27 -16.22 -0.04
C GLY A 147 -6.92 -17.64 -0.45
N TRP A 148 -5.75 -17.82 -1.08
CA TRP A 148 -5.25 -19.14 -1.50
C TRP A 148 -3.91 -19.43 -0.81
N PRO A 149 -3.87 -20.20 0.31
CA PRO A 149 -2.69 -20.29 1.17
C PRO A 149 -1.51 -21.07 0.58
N ASP A 150 -1.71 -21.81 -0.52
CA ASP A 150 -0.61 -22.40 -1.30
C ASP A 150 0.06 -21.38 -2.24
N CYS A 151 -0.49 -20.16 -2.33
CA CYS A 151 0.18 -19.01 -2.89
C CYS A 151 0.75 -18.16 -1.75
N PHE A 152 1.91 -17.57 -1.98
CA PHE A 152 2.38 -16.50 -1.12
C PHE A 152 1.79 -15.16 -1.55
N ASN A 153 1.69 -14.24 -0.59
CA ASN A 153 1.36 -12.85 -0.86
C ASN A 153 2.64 -12.08 -1.22
N SER A 154 2.66 -11.39 -2.37
CA SER A 154 3.84 -10.68 -2.88
C SER A 154 4.04 -9.28 -2.28
N GLY A 155 3.23 -8.89 -1.30
CA GLY A 155 3.34 -7.59 -0.64
C GLY A 155 4.53 -7.48 0.31
N VAL A 156 5.02 -8.60 0.84
CA VAL A 156 6.25 -8.65 1.65
C VAL A 156 7.02 -9.92 1.31
N PHE A 157 8.25 -9.77 0.81
CA PHE A 157 9.12 -10.90 0.53
C PHE A 157 10.61 -10.57 0.68
N VAL A 158 11.41 -11.59 0.96
CA VAL A 158 12.86 -11.53 1.04
C VAL A 158 13.46 -12.10 -0.24
N PHE A 159 14.38 -11.36 -0.83
CA PHE A 159 15.00 -11.71 -2.11
C PHE A 159 16.47 -11.28 -2.18
N GLN A 160 17.18 -11.77 -3.20
CA GLN A 160 18.57 -11.43 -3.49
C GLN A 160 18.64 -10.73 -4.85
N PRO A 161 18.98 -9.42 -4.88
CA PRO A 161 19.16 -8.72 -6.14
C PRO A 161 20.16 -9.43 -7.06
N SER A 162 19.75 -9.67 -8.30
CA SER A 162 20.47 -10.47 -9.29
C SER A 162 19.94 -10.15 -10.69
N LEU A 163 20.80 -9.61 -11.56
CA LEU A 163 20.47 -9.38 -12.97
C LEU A 163 20.08 -10.69 -13.68
N LYS A 164 20.64 -11.82 -13.25
CA LYS A 164 20.26 -13.13 -13.77
C LYS A 164 18.81 -13.47 -13.41
N THR A 165 18.43 -13.30 -12.14
CA THR A 165 17.06 -13.57 -11.68
C THR A 165 16.08 -12.61 -12.33
N TYR A 166 16.43 -11.32 -12.43
CA TYR A 166 15.65 -10.32 -13.15
C TYR A 166 15.37 -10.71 -14.61
N ASN A 167 16.40 -11.07 -15.38
CA ASN A 167 16.24 -11.46 -16.78
C ASN A 167 15.39 -12.74 -16.92
N LEU A 168 15.55 -13.70 -16.02
CA LEU A 168 14.73 -14.92 -16.00
C LEU A 168 13.26 -14.61 -15.69
N LEU A 169 12.99 -13.68 -14.75
CA LEU A 169 11.63 -13.22 -14.44
C LEU A 169 10.99 -12.51 -15.65
N LEU A 170 11.73 -11.64 -16.35
CA LEU A 170 11.24 -10.98 -17.56
C LEU A 170 10.95 -11.96 -18.68
N GLN A 171 11.86 -12.91 -18.94
CA GLN A 171 11.64 -13.96 -19.94
C GLN A 171 10.41 -14.80 -19.57
N PHE A 172 10.30 -15.21 -18.31
CA PHE A 172 9.17 -15.99 -17.82
C PHE A 172 7.85 -15.22 -17.99
N ALA A 173 7.84 -13.92 -17.68
CA ALA A 173 6.67 -13.06 -17.89
C ALA A 173 6.27 -12.93 -19.37
N ALA A 174 7.25 -12.85 -20.28
CA ALA A 174 6.99 -12.78 -21.72
C ALA A 174 6.35 -14.07 -22.25
N GLU A 175 6.81 -15.22 -21.75
CA GLU A 175 6.34 -16.54 -22.17
C GLU A 175 5.00 -16.90 -21.52
N HIS A 176 4.87 -16.73 -20.20
CA HIS A 176 3.78 -17.28 -19.40
C HIS A 176 2.79 -16.23 -18.89
N GLY A 177 3.21 -14.97 -18.79
CA GLY A 177 2.40 -13.91 -18.16
C GLY A 177 2.22 -14.09 -16.66
N SER A 178 1.13 -13.53 -16.16
CA SER A 178 0.67 -13.70 -14.79
C SER A 178 -0.76 -14.22 -14.78
N PHE A 179 -1.05 -15.23 -13.95
CA PHE A 179 -2.40 -15.81 -13.87
C PHE A 179 -3.43 -14.88 -13.21
N ASP A 180 -3.00 -13.89 -12.42
CA ASP A 180 -3.87 -12.89 -11.79
C ASP A 180 -3.73 -11.50 -12.43
N GLY A 181 -2.92 -11.38 -13.48
CA GLY A 181 -2.60 -10.11 -14.14
C GLY A 181 -1.68 -9.18 -13.33
N GLY A 182 -1.25 -9.56 -12.14
CA GLY A 182 -0.37 -8.79 -11.26
C GLY A 182 0.99 -9.45 -11.02
N ASP A 183 1.79 -8.87 -10.12
CA ASP A 183 3.10 -9.41 -9.75
C ASP A 183 2.99 -10.69 -8.91
N GLN A 184 1.94 -10.81 -8.10
CA GLN A 184 1.73 -11.97 -7.24
C GLN A 184 1.62 -13.26 -8.07
N GLY A 185 0.81 -13.27 -9.12
CA GLY A 185 0.64 -14.45 -9.96
C GLY A 185 1.91 -14.85 -10.73
N LEU A 186 2.64 -13.85 -11.24
CA LEU A 186 3.91 -14.04 -11.91
C LEU A 186 4.94 -14.65 -10.95
N LEU A 187 5.13 -14.03 -9.79
CA LEU A 187 6.10 -14.46 -8.79
C LEU A 187 5.76 -15.86 -8.25
N ASN A 188 4.49 -16.15 -7.97
CA ASN A 188 4.08 -17.49 -7.51
C ASN A 188 4.36 -18.56 -8.56
N SER A 189 4.18 -18.23 -9.84
CA SER A 189 4.45 -19.16 -10.94
C SER A 189 5.97 -19.38 -11.13
N PHE A 190 6.77 -18.34 -10.98
CA PHE A 190 8.23 -18.42 -11.06
C PHE A 190 8.84 -19.16 -9.86
N PHE A 191 8.44 -18.80 -8.64
CA PHE A 191 8.88 -19.42 -7.38
C PHE A 191 7.91 -20.52 -6.91
N SER A 192 7.48 -21.37 -7.84
CA SER A 192 6.40 -22.36 -7.65
C SER A 192 6.66 -23.44 -6.60
N SER A 193 7.92 -23.64 -6.19
CA SER A 193 8.24 -24.58 -5.11
C SER A 193 7.97 -24.01 -3.71
N TRP A 194 7.56 -22.75 -3.56
CA TRP A 194 7.41 -22.11 -2.24
C TRP A 194 6.48 -22.89 -1.31
N ALA A 195 5.31 -23.31 -1.79
CA ALA A 195 4.29 -23.97 -0.94
C ALA A 195 4.72 -25.33 -0.37
N THR A 196 5.53 -26.07 -1.11
CA THR A 196 5.88 -27.48 -0.80
C THR A 196 7.36 -27.71 -0.52
N GLY A 197 8.18 -26.67 -0.68
CA GLY A 197 9.62 -26.72 -0.47
C GLY A 197 9.99 -26.52 1.00
N ASP A 198 10.80 -25.50 1.25
CA ASP A 198 11.39 -25.25 2.57
C ASP A 198 10.48 -24.39 3.45
N ILE A 199 10.11 -24.90 4.63
CA ILE A 199 9.37 -24.15 5.65
C ILE A 199 10.13 -22.90 6.15
N GLY A 200 11.47 -22.90 6.04
CA GLY A 200 12.31 -21.72 6.28
C GLY A 200 11.96 -20.53 5.39
N LYS A 201 11.30 -20.75 4.25
CA LYS A 201 10.85 -19.72 3.31
C LYS A 201 9.40 -19.25 3.54
N HIS A 202 8.70 -19.87 4.48
CA HIS A 202 7.38 -19.42 4.92
C HIS A 202 7.55 -18.39 6.03
N LEU A 203 7.40 -17.11 5.67
CA LEU A 203 7.31 -16.07 6.67
C LEU A 203 6.02 -16.25 7.48
N PRO A 204 6.05 -16.11 8.81
CA PRO A 204 4.83 -16.10 9.60
C PRO A 204 3.86 -15.03 9.08
N PHE A 205 2.56 -15.34 9.08
CA PHE A 205 1.51 -14.44 8.58
C PHE A 205 1.54 -13.03 9.19
N LEU A 206 2.06 -12.89 10.42
CA LEU A 206 2.21 -11.62 11.14
C LEU A 206 3.22 -10.64 10.49
N TYR A 207 4.08 -11.10 9.57
CA TYR A 207 4.98 -10.25 8.78
C TYR A 207 4.35 -9.75 7.47
N ASN A 208 3.10 -10.13 7.18
CA ASN A 208 2.32 -9.61 6.05
C ASN A 208 0.82 -9.76 6.36
N LEU A 209 0.38 -9.23 7.51
CA LEU A 209 -0.98 -9.42 8.00
C LEU A 209 -1.96 -8.61 7.13
N SER A 210 -2.76 -9.29 6.32
CA SER A 210 -3.86 -8.69 5.57
C SER A 210 -4.88 -8.06 6.52
N SER A 211 -5.01 -6.73 6.51
CA SER A 211 -6.03 -6.01 7.31
C SER A 211 -7.35 -5.79 6.58
N SER A 212 -7.51 -6.40 5.39
CA SER A 212 -8.70 -6.21 4.57
C SER A 212 -9.87 -7.06 5.06
N SER A 213 -11.08 -6.71 4.60
CA SER A 213 -12.33 -7.46 4.80
C SER A 213 -12.25 -8.93 4.32
N VAL A 214 -11.21 -9.28 3.56
CA VAL A 214 -10.95 -10.64 3.07
C VAL A 214 -10.44 -11.54 4.20
N TYR A 215 -9.76 -11.00 5.22
CA TYR A 215 -9.40 -11.77 6.39
C TYR A 215 -10.62 -11.90 7.32
N THR A 216 -11.38 -12.96 7.11
CA THR A 216 -12.66 -13.21 7.80
C THR A 216 -12.50 -13.91 9.14
N TYR A 217 -11.29 -14.36 9.51
CA TYR A 217 -11.09 -15.22 10.66
C TYR A 217 -10.87 -14.44 11.98
N VAL A 218 -11.90 -13.73 12.42
CA VAL A 218 -11.90 -12.87 13.62
C VAL A 218 -11.39 -13.56 14.90
N PRO A 219 -11.75 -14.82 15.23
CA PRO A 219 -11.19 -15.50 16.41
C PRO A 219 -9.66 -15.61 16.38
N ALA A 220 -9.08 -15.95 15.23
CA ALA A 220 -7.63 -16.01 15.07
C ALA A 220 -7.01 -14.62 15.18
N PHE A 221 -7.64 -13.60 14.59
CA PHE A 221 -7.21 -12.21 14.78
C PHE A 221 -7.18 -11.81 16.26
N ASN A 222 -8.25 -12.08 17.01
CA ASN A 222 -8.33 -11.72 18.42
C ASN A 222 -7.27 -12.43 19.27
N HIS A 223 -6.83 -13.61 18.85
CA HIS A 223 -5.81 -14.38 19.56
C HIS A 223 -4.38 -13.95 19.20
N PHE A 224 -4.08 -13.83 17.89
CA PHE A 224 -2.72 -13.64 17.35
C PHE A 224 -2.46 -12.22 16.84
N GLY A 225 -3.49 -11.46 16.47
CA GLY A 225 -3.36 -10.17 15.77
C GLY A 225 -2.69 -9.07 16.59
N ARG A 226 -2.64 -9.19 17.92
CA ARG A 226 -1.85 -8.30 18.80
C ARG A 226 -0.34 -8.40 18.56
N ASP A 227 0.12 -9.52 18.02
CA ASP A 227 1.54 -9.79 17.75
C ASP A 227 1.92 -9.42 16.30
N ALA A 228 1.02 -8.73 15.58
CA ALA A 228 1.26 -8.27 14.21
C ALA A 228 2.53 -7.40 14.14
N LYS A 229 3.37 -7.71 13.15
CA LYS A 229 4.62 -6.99 12.92
C LYS A 229 4.53 -6.07 11.71
N VAL A 230 3.85 -6.52 10.67
CA VAL A 230 3.56 -5.75 9.46
C VAL A 230 2.10 -5.93 9.10
N VAL A 231 1.44 -4.84 8.78
CA VAL A 231 0.05 -4.80 8.30
C VAL A 231 0.06 -4.48 6.82
N HIS A 232 -0.76 -5.18 6.05
CA HIS A 232 -0.93 -4.95 4.61
C HIS A 232 -2.38 -4.53 4.33
N PHE A 233 -2.55 -3.29 3.85
CA PHE A 233 -3.85 -2.70 3.53
C PHE A 233 -4.35 -3.13 2.15
N LEU A 234 -4.64 -4.43 2.01
CA LEU A 234 -5.22 -5.00 0.80
C LEU A 234 -6.60 -4.40 0.47
N GLY A 235 -6.97 -4.50 -0.81
CA GLY A 235 -8.22 -3.99 -1.36
C GLY A 235 -8.06 -2.64 -2.07
N ALA A 236 -9.15 -2.20 -2.71
CA ALA A 236 -9.16 -0.99 -3.55
C ALA A 236 -9.08 0.31 -2.73
N THR A 237 -9.56 0.30 -1.48
CA THR A 237 -9.53 1.48 -0.62
C THR A 237 -8.26 1.46 0.23
N LYS A 238 -7.28 2.26 -0.15
CA LYS A 238 -6.00 2.40 0.54
C LYS A 238 -6.08 3.40 1.70
N PRO A 239 -5.14 3.39 2.66
CA PRO A 239 -5.18 4.28 3.82
C PRO A 239 -5.34 5.77 3.49
N TRP A 240 -4.67 6.23 2.43
CA TRP A 240 -4.73 7.62 1.94
C TRP A 240 -6.07 8.00 1.27
N ASN A 241 -6.92 7.03 0.94
CA ASN A 241 -8.27 7.30 0.41
C ASN A 241 -9.27 7.67 1.52
N TYR A 242 -8.94 7.39 2.79
CA TYR A 242 -9.80 7.71 3.91
C TYR A 242 -9.67 9.18 4.32
N LYS A 243 -10.77 9.78 4.78
CA LYS A 243 -10.69 11.10 5.40
C LYS A 243 -10.29 10.95 6.87
N TYR A 244 -9.38 11.78 7.34
CA TYR A 244 -8.90 11.73 8.72
C TYR A 244 -9.13 13.06 9.44
N ASN A 245 -9.70 12.98 10.65
CA ASN A 245 -9.89 14.14 11.50
C ASN A 245 -8.66 14.30 12.41
N LEU A 246 -7.85 15.32 12.13
CA LEU A 246 -6.61 15.63 12.86
C LEU A 246 -6.87 15.97 14.34
N GLN A 247 -8.03 16.55 14.67
CA GLN A 247 -8.37 16.96 16.04
C GLN A 247 -8.78 15.77 16.90
N THR A 248 -9.59 14.87 16.37
CA THR A 248 -10.06 13.67 17.10
C THR A 248 -9.14 12.47 16.93
N LYS A 249 -8.15 12.56 16.02
CA LYS A 249 -7.25 11.47 15.63
C LYS A 249 -7.98 10.21 15.17
N ARG A 250 -9.09 10.39 14.45
CA ARG A 250 -9.94 9.30 13.97
C ARG A 250 -10.16 9.40 12.47
N VAL A 251 -10.18 8.22 11.84
CA VAL A 251 -10.67 8.07 10.48
C VAL A 251 -12.17 8.36 10.46
N MET A 252 -12.60 9.24 9.57
CA MET A 252 -14.01 9.54 9.38
C MET A 252 -14.64 8.42 8.56
N GLN A 253 -15.65 7.77 9.13
CA GLN A 253 -16.51 6.85 8.39
C GLN A 253 -17.52 7.70 7.62
N ASP A 254 -17.46 7.70 6.30
CA ASP A 254 -18.68 7.90 5.54
C ASP A 254 -19.57 6.67 5.78
N GLY A 255 -20.90 6.81 5.74
CA GLY A 255 -21.84 5.71 6.04
C GLY A 255 -21.69 4.46 5.14
N THR A 256 -20.75 4.47 4.19
CA THR A 256 -20.34 3.38 3.30
C THR A 256 -19.14 2.58 3.81
N THR A 257 -18.38 3.09 4.78
CA THR A 257 -17.18 2.43 5.32
C THR A 257 -17.54 1.40 6.40
N SER A 258 -17.91 0.18 5.99
CA SER A 258 -18.07 -0.98 6.88
C SER A 258 -16.71 -1.66 7.17
N GLY A 259 -15.79 -0.94 7.80
CA GLY A 259 -14.50 -1.48 8.23
C GLY A 259 -14.60 -2.18 9.59
N SER A 260 -13.92 -3.31 9.78
CA SER A 260 -13.85 -3.95 11.09
C SER A 260 -13.15 -3.03 12.10
N SER A 261 -13.47 -3.16 13.41
CA SER A 261 -12.82 -2.37 14.48
C SER A 261 -11.28 -2.47 14.44
N HIS A 262 -10.77 -3.63 14.04
CA HIS A 262 -9.34 -3.90 13.90
C HIS A 262 -8.72 -3.13 12.73
N GLN A 263 -9.36 -3.13 11.57
CA GLN A 263 -8.92 -2.36 10.41
C GLN A 263 -8.82 -0.86 10.73
N LEU A 264 -9.83 -0.33 11.43
CA LEU A 264 -9.83 1.08 11.86
C LEU A 264 -8.68 1.40 12.82
N SER A 265 -8.30 0.46 13.68
CA SER A 265 -7.17 0.62 14.60
C SER A 265 -5.85 0.73 13.86
N PHE A 266 -5.62 -0.11 12.84
CA PHE A 266 -4.42 -0.01 12.00
C PHE A 266 -4.42 1.22 11.11
N LEU A 267 -5.57 1.60 10.55
CA LEU A 267 -5.69 2.86 9.80
C LEU A 267 -5.36 4.08 10.69
N ALA A 268 -5.78 4.07 11.95
CA ALA A 268 -5.41 5.14 12.90
C ALA A 268 -3.90 5.21 13.13
N LEU A 269 -3.20 4.07 13.22
CA LEU A 269 -1.72 4.04 13.31
C LEU A 269 -1.06 4.62 12.06
N TRP A 270 -1.54 4.24 10.87
CA TRP A 270 -1.06 4.79 9.60
C TRP A 270 -1.20 6.31 9.56
N TRP A 271 -2.40 6.82 9.87
CA TRP A 271 -2.70 8.25 9.88
C TRP A 271 -1.96 9.03 10.97
N ASN A 272 -1.66 8.40 12.12
CA ASN A 272 -0.83 9.01 13.15
C ASN A 272 0.59 9.28 12.63
N ILE A 273 1.19 8.34 11.90
CA ILE A 273 2.52 8.54 11.29
C ILE A 273 2.43 9.59 10.18
N TYR A 274 1.44 9.48 9.30
CA TYR A 274 1.23 10.42 8.20
C TYR A 274 1.13 11.86 8.71
N SER A 275 0.21 12.12 9.65
CA SER A 275 -0.02 13.46 10.19
C SER A 275 1.16 14.00 11.00
N ALA A 276 1.85 13.16 11.79
CA ALA A 276 2.93 13.61 12.66
C ALA A 276 4.26 13.83 11.92
N SER A 277 4.53 13.05 10.88
CA SER A 277 5.86 12.99 10.24
C SER A 277 5.85 13.35 8.77
N ILE A 278 4.79 13.02 8.02
CA ILE A 278 4.78 13.19 6.56
C ILE A 278 4.13 14.52 6.16
N LEU A 279 2.99 14.86 6.75
CA LEU A 279 2.29 16.12 6.47
C LEU A 279 3.18 17.36 6.67
N PRO A 280 4.00 17.48 7.74
CA PRO A 280 4.91 18.61 7.90
C PRO A 280 5.97 18.72 6.79
N LEU A 281 6.40 17.60 6.21
CA LEU A 281 7.36 17.57 5.10
C LEU A 281 6.71 18.11 3.82
N LEU A 282 5.48 17.70 3.54
CA LEU A 282 4.70 18.17 2.40
C LEU A 282 4.35 19.66 2.52
N GLU A 283 3.94 20.12 3.71
CA GLU A 283 3.67 21.54 3.96
C GLU A 283 4.93 22.41 3.79
N LYS A 284 6.10 21.89 4.14
CA LYS A 284 7.38 22.58 3.95
C LYS A 284 7.72 22.73 2.46
N LEU A 285 7.50 21.70 1.65
CA LEU A 285 7.67 21.80 0.19
C LEU A 285 6.76 22.88 -0.39
N GLN A 286 5.47 22.85 -0.04
CA GLN A 286 4.48 23.77 -0.60
C GLN A 286 4.86 25.24 -0.33
N LYS A 287 5.33 25.53 0.88
CA LYS A 287 5.84 26.86 1.25
C LYS A 287 7.10 27.26 0.46
N MET A 288 8.00 26.30 0.20
CA MET A 288 9.21 26.56 -0.60
C MET A 288 8.84 26.88 -2.05
N GLU A 289 7.96 26.10 -2.66
CA GLU A 289 7.49 26.33 -4.04
C GLU A 289 6.75 27.66 -4.19
N GLU A 290 5.92 28.04 -3.21
CA GLU A 290 5.26 29.34 -3.16
C GLU A 290 6.30 30.49 -3.09
N SER A 291 7.32 30.38 -2.23
CA SER A 291 8.37 31.40 -2.10
C SER A 291 9.26 31.55 -3.34
N GLU A 292 9.63 30.46 -4.02
CA GLU A 292 10.43 30.51 -5.25
C GLU A 292 9.62 31.12 -6.42
N SER A 293 8.31 30.92 -6.43
CA SER A 293 7.41 31.53 -7.42
C SER A 293 7.21 33.04 -7.22
N GLU A 294 7.39 33.53 -5.98
CA GLU A 294 7.40 34.95 -5.64
C GLU A 294 8.76 35.61 -5.92
N GLU A 295 9.88 34.95 -5.62
CA GLU A 295 11.23 35.46 -5.94
C GLU A 295 11.52 35.55 -7.45
N CYS A 296 10.88 34.72 -8.29
CA CYS A 296 10.96 34.87 -9.75
C CYS A 296 10.25 36.13 -10.29
N LYS A 297 9.58 36.94 -9.45
CA LYS A 297 8.90 38.19 -9.83
C LYS A 297 9.69 39.45 -9.43
N HIS A 298 11.01 39.46 -9.60
CA HIS A 298 11.78 40.68 -9.38
C HIS A 298 11.70 41.64 -10.58
N VAL A 299 11.13 42.82 -10.33
CA VAL A 299 11.09 43.97 -11.25
C VAL A 299 12.48 44.59 -11.36
N PHE A 300 13.03 44.64 -12.56
CA PHE A 300 14.20 45.47 -12.88
C PHE A 300 13.73 46.65 -13.75
N ASN A 301 13.86 47.88 -13.24
CA ASN A 301 13.51 49.13 -13.95
C ASN A 301 12.11 49.15 -14.61
N GLY A 302 11.07 48.70 -13.91
CA GLY A 302 9.68 48.89 -14.35
C GLY A 302 9.26 48.06 -15.58
N VAL A 303 10.04 47.05 -15.95
CA VAL A 303 9.66 46.07 -16.98
C VAL A 303 9.52 44.71 -16.30
N GLU A 304 8.33 44.12 -16.42
CA GLU A 304 8.05 42.74 -16.00
C GLU A 304 8.75 41.80 -17.00
N VAL A 305 9.85 41.17 -16.60
CA VAL A 305 10.56 40.19 -17.44
C VAL A 305 10.23 38.80 -16.95
N THR A 306 9.39 38.08 -17.69
CA THR A 306 9.12 36.66 -17.46
C THR A 306 10.28 35.83 -18.01
N LEU A 307 11.19 35.36 -17.15
CA LEU A 307 12.19 34.38 -17.54
C LEU A 307 11.52 33.01 -17.68
N LYS A 308 11.16 32.64 -18.92
CA LYS A 308 10.82 31.25 -19.24
C LYS A 308 12.08 30.40 -19.11
N LYS A 309 12.05 29.43 -18.20
CA LYS A 309 13.04 28.36 -18.11
C LYS A 309 12.92 27.50 -19.38
N VAL A 310 13.78 27.73 -20.37
CA VAL A 310 13.87 26.88 -21.56
C VAL A 310 14.80 25.72 -21.23
N SER A 311 14.25 24.52 -21.12
CA SER A 311 15.02 23.28 -21.14
C SER A 311 15.54 23.03 -22.56
N PRO A 312 16.82 22.63 -22.76
CA PRO A 312 17.35 22.40 -24.09
C PRO A 312 16.82 21.05 -24.62
N TYR A 313 15.86 21.11 -25.54
CA TYR A 313 15.53 19.96 -26.39
C TYR A 313 15.81 20.33 -27.86
N VAL A 314 16.56 19.46 -28.53
CA VAL A 314 17.01 19.62 -29.91
C VAL A 314 15.91 19.09 -30.82
N ASP A 315 15.37 19.97 -31.65
CA ASP A 315 14.33 19.68 -32.65
C ASP A 315 14.98 19.11 -33.92
N SER A 316 14.72 17.84 -34.24
CA SER A 316 15.05 17.26 -35.55
C SER A 316 13.78 17.21 -36.39
N SER A 317 13.61 18.27 -37.19
CA SER A 317 12.59 18.37 -38.21
C SER A 317 12.95 17.54 -39.44
N LEU A 318 12.02 16.69 -39.89
CA LEU A 318 11.90 16.28 -41.29
C LEU A 318 10.42 16.36 -41.70
N GLN A 319 10.12 17.40 -42.48
CA GLN A 319 8.84 17.66 -43.15
C GLN A 319 8.61 16.72 -44.33
N LYS A 320 7.32 16.40 -44.60
CA LYS A 320 6.58 16.69 -45.87
C LYS A 320 5.30 15.83 -45.98
N PRO A 321 4.33 16.13 -46.90
CA PRO A 321 3.64 17.39 -47.20
C PRO A 321 2.09 17.24 -47.23
N GLU A 322 1.35 18.35 -47.11
CA GLU A 322 -0.10 18.45 -47.34
C GLU A 322 -0.47 18.65 -48.83
N LEU A 323 -1.66 18.17 -49.23
CA LEU A 323 -2.54 18.69 -50.31
C LEU A 323 -3.95 18.04 -50.18
N PRO A 324 -5.04 18.59 -50.75
CA PRO A 324 -6.09 19.29 -49.99
C PRO A 324 -7.54 18.79 -50.18
N GLU A 325 -8.42 19.28 -49.29
CA GLU A 325 -9.87 19.51 -49.36
C GLU A 325 -10.82 18.48 -50.03
N GLN A 326 -11.87 18.08 -49.29
CA GLN A 326 -13.25 18.23 -49.77
C GLN A 326 -14.30 18.21 -48.64
N THR A 327 -15.16 19.23 -48.69
CA THR A 327 -16.35 19.48 -47.88
C THR A 327 -17.54 18.59 -48.26
N SER A 328 -18.33 18.14 -47.28
CA SER A 328 -19.78 17.96 -47.45
C SER A 328 -20.51 17.96 -46.10
N GLU A 329 -21.36 18.96 -45.91
CA GLU A 329 -22.36 19.07 -44.83
C GLU A 329 -23.51 18.07 -45.02
N VAL A 330 -24.01 17.47 -43.92
CA VAL A 330 -25.41 17.06 -43.78
C VAL A 330 -25.82 17.11 -42.29
N ASN A 331 -26.79 17.97 -41.95
CA ASN A 331 -27.58 17.99 -40.70
C ASN A 331 -28.60 16.83 -40.69
N PRO A 332 -29.03 16.28 -39.52
CA PRO A 332 -30.29 16.79 -38.92
C PRO A 332 -30.48 16.65 -37.38
N THR A 333 -31.10 17.70 -36.83
CA THR A 333 -32.25 17.74 -35.88
C THR A 333 -32.13 17.30 -34.40
N ALA A 334 -32.70 18.19 -33.57
CA ALA A 334 -32.71 18.25 -32.10
C ALA A 334 -33.79 17.40 -31.39
N CYS A 335 -33.58 17.13 -30.09
CA CYS A 335 -34.64 17.04 -29.07
C CYS A 335 -34.07 17.25 -27.64
N SER A 336 -34.78 18.02 -26.81
CA SER A 336 -34.44 18.40 -25.42
C SER A 336 -34.79 17.32 -24.37
N PRO A 337 -34.29 17.46 -23.12
CA PRO A 337 -35.06 17.02 -21.96
C PRO A 337 -35.24 18.08 -20.85
N GLU A 338 -36.40 18.02 -20.21
CA GLU A 338 -36.86 18.87 -19.11
C GLU A 338 -36.30 18.47 -17.73
N LYS A 339 -36.32 19.46 -16.82
CA LYS A 339 -35.95 19.43 -15.40
C LYS A 339 -37.00 18.72 -14.53
N LEU A 340 -36.59 18.21 -13.36
CA LEU A 340 -37.39 18.31 -12.13
C LEU A 340 -36.52 18.20 -10.87
N ALA A 341 -36.85 19.03 -9.88
CA ALA A 341 -36.06 19.35 -8.69
C ALA A 341 -36.67 18.81 -7.39
N PHE A 342 -35.77 18.60 -6.42
CA PHE A 342 -35.88 18.46 -4.95
C PHE A 342 -37.20 18.73 -4.21
N LYS A 343 -37.44 17.95 -3.14
CA LYS A 343 -37.37 18.43 -1.73
C LYS A 343 -37.49 17.30 -0.69
N ALA A 344 -36.61 17.38 0.32
CA ALA A 344 -36.68 16.65 1.59
C ALA A 344 -37.42 17.47 2.66
N ASN A 345 -37.99 16.82 3.66
CA ASN A 345 -38.42 17.44 4.91
C ASN A 345 -37.92 16.63 6.11
N GLU A 346 -37.29 17.35 7.04
CA GLU A 346 -36.97 16.97 8.41
C GLU A 346 -38.25 16.82 9.27
N VAL A 347 -38.15 16.12 10.42
CA VAL A 347 -38.30 16.72 11.77
C VAL A 347 -38.03 15.66 12.84
N VAL A 348 -37.24 16.09 13.81
CA VAL A 348 -36.76 15.44 15.04
C VAL A 348 -37.81 15.58 16.15
N HIS A 349 -37.93 14.62 17.08
CA HIS A 349 -38.30 14.95 18.48
C HIS A 349 -37.85 13.91 19.53
N PHE A 350 -37.09 14.41 20.50
CA PHE A 350 -36.88 14.08 21.93
C PHE A 350 -38.10 13.41 22.66
N VAL A 351 -38.06 12.67 23.78
CA VAL A 351 -37.21 12.59 25.00
C VAL A 351 -37.45 11.21 25.70
N SER A 352 -36.51 10.83 26.58
CA SER A 352 -36.67 10.28 27.95
C SER A 352 -36.98 8.80 28.23
N GLU A 353 -36.10 8.27 29.09
CA GLU A 353 -36.20 7.16 30.01
C GLU A 353 -37.61 6.83 30.53
N LEU A 354 -37.95 5.54 30.44
CA LEU A 354 -38.87 4.85 31.35
C LEU A 354 -38.46 3.37 31.39
N SER A 355 -37.88 2.95 32.52
CA SER A 355 -37.62 1.53 32.80
C SER A 355 -38.95 0.82 33.06
N ILE A 356 -39.50 0.22 32.01
CA ILE A 356 -40.66 -0.67 32.09
C ILE A 356 -40.13 -2.09 31.91
N HIS A 357 -40.29 -2.93 32.94
CA HIS A 357 -40.08 -4.37 32.83
C HIS A 357 -41.16 -4.96 31.90
N PHE A 358 -40.90 -4.92 30.59
CA PHE A 358 -41.63 -5.70 29.62
C PHE A 358 -41.16 -7.15 29.72
N LYS A 359 -42.09 -8.08 29.98
CA LYS A 359 -41.85 -9.47 29.54
C LYS A 359 -41.64 -9.40 28.03
N PRO A 360 -40.50 -9.85 27.49
CA PRO A 360 -40.25 -9.71 26.06
C PRO A 360 -41.36 -10.44 25.31
N ALA A 361 -42.01 -9.73 24.40
CA ALA A 361 -42.94 -10.34 23.46
C ALA A 361 -42.19 -11.47 22.74
N LYS A 362 -42.86 -12.61 22.54
CA LYS A 362 -42.26 -13.69 21.74
C LYS A 362 -41.91 -13.11 20.37
N PRO A 363 -40.67 -13.30 19.88
CA PRO A 363 -40.23 -12.70 18.63
C PRO A 363 -41.14 -13.14 17.49
N THR A 364 -41.51 -12.19 16.64
CA THR A 364 -42.28 -12.49 15.45
C THR A 364 -41.41 -13.24 14.43
N PRO A 365 -41.98 -14.00 13.48
CA PRO A 365 -41.21 -14.64 12.42
C PRO A 365 -40.33 -13.67 11.62
N GLU A 366 -40.77 -12.42 11.49
CA GLU A 366 -40.02 -11.34 10.83
C GLU A 366 -38.82 -10.89 11.65
N ASP A 367 -38.94 -10.80 12.98
CA ASP A 367 -37.82 -10.51 13.87
C ASP A 367 -36.77 -11.64 13.89
N GLU A 368 -37.23 -12.90 13.82
CA GLU A 368 -36.33 -14.05 13.71
C GLU A 368 -35.59 -14.05 12.37
N ARG A 369 -36.29 -13.78 11.27
CA ARG A 369 -35.66 -13.65 9.95
C ARG A 369 -34.63 -12.50 9.91
N ARG A 370 -34.95 -11.34 10.49
CA ARG A 370 -34.01 -10.21 10.56
C ARG A 370 -32.75 -10.57 11.36
N LYS A 371 -32.89 -11.33 12.45
CA LYS A 371 -31.71 -11.83 13.20
C LYS A 371 -30.84 -12.78 12.39
N TRP A 372 -31.46 -13.62 11.55
CA TRP A 372 -30.74 -14.45 10.59
C TRP A 372 -29.99 -13.61 9.55
N GLU A 373 -30.63 -12.59 8.98
CA GLU A 373 -30.01 -11.69 7.99
C GLU A 373 -28.90 -10.80 8.61
N GLU A 374 -29.02 -10.43 9.88
CA GLU A 374 -27.99 -9.69 10.64
C GLU A 374 -26.89 -10.58 11.26
N GLY A 375 -26.93 -11.91 11.06
CA GLY A 375 -25.93 -12.84 11.60
C GLY A 375 -25.97 -13.05 13.12
N ARG A 376 -27.09 -12.68 13.79
CA ARG A 376 -27.31 -12.82 15.25
C ARG A 376 -28.18 -14.03 15.59
N MET A 377 -27.85 -15.18 15.01
CA MET A 377 -28.59 -16.43 15.17
C MET A 377 -28.29 -17.10 16.51
N ASP A 378 -29.27 -17.81 17.07
CA ASP A 378 -29.11 -18.57 18.32
C ASP A 378 -28.55 -19.97 18.04
N TYR A 379 -27.24 -20.03 17.77
CA TYR A 379 -26.53 -21.23 17.33
C TYR A 379 -26.47 -22.35 18.38
N MET A 380 -26.76 -22.05 19.66
CA MET A 380 -26.80 -23.06 20.74
C MET A 380 -28.23 -23.42 21.17
N GLY A 381 -29.24 -22.80 20.59
CA GLY A 381 -30.65 -23.00 20.95
C GLY A 381 -31.52 -23.24 19.73
N LYS A 382 -32.38 -22.28 19.40
CA LYS A 382 -33.44 -22.48 18.40
C LYS A 382 -32.88 -22.67 16.97
N ASP A 383 -31.75 -22.04 16.68
CA ASP A 383 -31.07 -22.09 15.37
C ASP A 383 -29.88 -23.06 15.36
N ALA A 384 -29.81 -23.97 16.32
CA ALA A 384 -28.80 -25.01 16.36
C ALA A 384 -28.88 -25.93 15.13
N PHE A 385 -27.73 -26.42 14.66
CA PHE A 385 -27.60 -27.28 13.48
C PHE A 385 -28.55 -28.47 13.50
N GLU A 386 -28.69 -29.13 14.66
CA GLU A 386 -29.59 -30.28 14.83
C GLU A 386 -31.07 -29.93 14.54
N HIS A 387 -31.51 -28.72 14.89
CA HIS A 387 -32.87 -28.27 14.63
C HIS A 387 -33.09 -27.89 13.15
N ILE A 388 -32.08 -27.29 12.51
CA ILE A 388 -32.10 -26.96 11.08
C ILE A 388 -32.12 -28.23 10.25
N LYS A 389 -31.24 -29.18 10.56
CA LYS A 389 -31.16 -30.48 9.90
C LYS A 389 -32.48 -31.24 10.02
N LYS A 390 -33.06 -31.29 11.22
CA LYS A 390 -34.38 -31.92 11.44
C LYS A 390 -35.51 -31.29 10.61
N LYS A 391 -35.49 -29.98 10.39
CA LYS A 391 -36.47 -29.30 9.53
C LYS A 391 -36.26 -29.62 8.05
N LEU A 392 -35.01 -29.66 7.59
CA LEU A 392 -34.68 -30.01 6.21
C LEU A 392 -35.06 -31.47 5.91
N ASP A 393 -34.73 -32.38 6.81
CA ASP A 393 -35.07 -33.80 6.69
C ASP A 393 -36.60 -34.02 6.67
N ALA A 394 -37.36 -33.21 7.40
CA ALA A 394 -38.83 -33.25 7.39
C ALA A 394 -39.48 -32.61 6.16
N PHE A 395 -38.72 -31.85 5.36
CA PHE A 395 -39.20 -31.21 4.12
C PHE A 395 -38.80 -31.99 2.86
N LEU A 396 -37.82 -32.89 2.98
CA LEU A 396 -37.24 -33.70 1.90
C LEU A 396 -37.80 -35.14 1.83
N HIS A 397 -38.81 -35.43 2.65
CA HIS A 397 -39.65 -36.63 2.64
C HIS A 397 -41.12 -36.22 2.61
#